data_AF-A0AAN0RX07-F1
#
_entry.id   AF-A0AAN0RX07-F1
#
_cell.length_a   1.000
_cell.length_b   1.000
_cell.length_c   1.000
_cell.angle_alpha   90.00
_cell.angle_beta   90.00
_cell.angle_gamma   90.00
#
_symmetry.space_group_name_H-M   'P 1'
#
loop_
_entity.id
_entity.type
_entity.pdbx_description
1 polymer ?
#
loop_
_entity_poly.entity_id
_entity_poly.type
_entity_poly.pdbx_seq_one_letter_code
_entity_poly.pdbx_strand_id
1 'polypeptide(L)'
;MPAARAFAAGARRCAAGVLIAAYCTSSVAAGILKLSRPELTLEADKPPGDLWVENVGDTPLYLTVSQELVTNPGQMPEQRAPLDEVPHPGLLVTPNRLSLAPGQKYRMTLKAFAVPEETQVWRVTFRPNERIRIEGRDAGRGPAPLFVSVGYGAVIYHLGREKR
;
A
#
# COMPACT_ATOMS: atom_id res chain seq x y z
N MET A 1 56.96 15.49 -70.37
CA MET A 1 56.43 14.12 -70.15
C MET A 1 57.42 13.35 -69.30
N PRO A 2 57.05 12.37 -68.45
CA PRO A 2 55.82 12.14 -67.66
C PRO A 2 56.15 12.11 -66.13
N ALA A 3 55.25 11.89 -65.14
CA ALA A 3 53.80 12.04 -65.03
C ALA A 3 53.38 12.26 -63.55
N ALA A 4 52.35 13.09 -63.37
CA ALA A 4 51.29 13.10 -62.36
C ALA A 4 51.26 12.09 -61.18
N ARG A 5 50.88 12.60 -59.99
CA ARG A 5 49.63 12.22 -59.28
C ARG A 5 49.21 13.26 -58.23
N ALA A 6 47.91 13.33 -57.94
CA ALA A 6 47.28 14.35 -57.10
C ALA A 6 46.38 13.72 -56.01
N PHE A 7 45.73 14.57 -55.20
CA PHE A 7 44.72 14.27 -54.15
C PHE A 7 45.26 13.62 -52.85
N ALA A 8 44.70 13.89 -51.65
CA ALA A 8 43.55 14.73 -51.26
C ALA A 8 43.75 15.43 -49.89
N ALA A 9 42.89 16.41 -49.59
CA ALA A 9 42.79 17.06 -48.28
C ALA A 9 42.04 16.19 -47.24
N GLY A 10 42.23 16.45 -45.94
CA GLY A 10 41.56 15.67 -44.89
C GLY A 10 41.78 16.14 -43.44
N ALA A 11 41.54 17.41 -43.13
CA ALA A 11 41.48 17.83 -41.72
C ALA A 11 40.16 17.37 -41.08
N ARG A 12 40.24 16.68 -39.92
CA ARG A 12 39.15 16.57 -38.93
C ARG A 12 39.69 16.16 -37.56
N ARG A 13 39.61 17.09 -36.60
CA ARG A 13 39.71 16.79 -35.17
C ARG A 13 38.36 16.22 -34.72
N CYS A 14 38.35 15.10 -34.00
CA CYS A 14 37.18 14.60 -33.30
C CYS A 14 37.53 14.45 -31.82
N ALA A 15 36.84 15.19 -30.95
CA ALA A 15 36.97 15.06 -29.51
C ALA A 15 36.21 13.81 -29.04
N ALA A 16 36.82 12.99 -28.20
CA ALA A 16 36.16 11.84 -27.58
C ALA A 16 35.36 12.32 -26.35
N GLY A 17 34.05 12.04 -26.36
CA GLY A 17 33.12 12.47 -25.30
C GLY A 17 33.20 11.62 -24.03
N VAL A 18 32.82 12.22 -22.91
CA VAL A 18 32.72 11.56 -21.60
C VAL A 18 31.53 10.60 -21.58
N LEU A 19 31.78 9.31 -21.39
CA LEU A 19 30.75 8.30 -21.14
C LEU A 19 30.38 8.29 -19.65
N ILE A 20 29.21 8.85 -19.31
CA ILE A 20 28.62 8.69 -17.98
C ILE A 20 27.96 7.30 -17.93
N ALA A 21 28.56 6.39 -17.18
CA ALA A 21 28.01 5.06 -16.94
C ALA A 21 26.78 5.17 -16.02
N ALA A 22 25.58 5.06 -16.60
CA ALA A 22 24.35 4.98 -15.84
C ALA A 22 24.26 3.60 -15.14
N TYR A 23 24.57 3.57 -13.85
CA TYR A 23 24.32 2.40 -13.00
C TYR A 23 22.81 2.22 -12.81
N CYS A 24 22.20 1.38 -13.65
CA CYS A 24 20.81 0.93 -13.49
C CYS A 24 20.69 0.03 -12.25
N THR A 25 20.60 0.63 -11.07
CA THR A 25 20.12 -0.07 -9.88
C THR A 25 18.70 -0.54 -10.14
N SER A 26 18.47 -1.85 -10.10
CA SER A 26 17.16 -2.47 -10.25
C SER A 26 16.22 -1.98 -9.14
N SER A 27 15.42 -0.94 -9.41
CA SER A 27 14.40 -0.47 -8.48
C SER A 27 13.30 -1.53 -8.38
N VAL A 28 13.05 -2.02 -7.17
CA VAL A 28 11.87 -2.85 -6.91
C VAL A 28 10.71 -1.89 -6.78
N ALA A 29 9.99 -1.68 -7.89
CA ALA A 29 8.79 -0.86 -7.90
C ALA A 29 7.74 -1.53 -7.01
N ALA A 30 7.40 -0.86 -5.90
CA ALA A 30 6.54 -1.41 -4.86
C ALA A 30 5.71 -0.30 -4.22
N GLY A 31 4.40 -0.40 -4.35
CA GLY A 31 3.46 0.42 -3.59
C GLY A 31 3.53 0.02 -2.11
N ILE A 32 3.93 0.95 -1.26
CA ILE A 32 4.05 0.74 0.19
C ILE A 32 2.98 1.57 0.87
N LEU A 33 2.04 0.91 1.55
CA LEU A 33 1.01 1.60 2.31
C LEU A 33 1.51 1.90 3.74
N LYS A 34 1.35 3.15 4.16
CA LYS A 34 1.57 3.59 5.53
C LYS A 34 0.23 3.96 6.15
N LEU A 35 -0.09 3.37 7.30
CA LEU A 35 -1.21 3.77 8.14
C LEU A 35 -0.73 4.82 9.15
N SER A 36 -1.54 5.85 9.44
CA SER A 36 -1.19 6.83 10.48
C SER A 36 -1.19 6.25 11.89
N ARG A 37 -1.98 5.21 12.13
CA ARG A 37 -2.05 4.45 13.37
C ARG A 37 -2.52 3.02 13.08
N PRO A 38 -1.98 1.99 13.75
CA PRO A 38 -2.49 0.62 13.66
C PRO A 38 -3.71 0.40 14.57
N GLU A 39 -3.96 1.29 15.53
CA GLU A 39 -5.05 1.17 16.50
C GLU A 39 -5.77 2.51 16.70
N LEU A 40 -7.07 2.46 16.93
CA LEU A 40 -7.92 3.61 17.22
C LEU A 40 -8.98 3.25 18.27
N THR A 41 -9.32 4.19 19.14
CA THR A 41 -10.48 4.09 20.03
C THR A 41 -11.52 5.14 19.66
N LEU A 42 -12.78 4.73 19.60
CA LEU A 42 -13.95 5.58 19.43
C LEU A 42 -14.72 5.60 20.76
N GLU A 43 -14.95 6.79 21.29
CA GLU A 43 -15.68 7.03 22.53
C GLU A 43 -16.95 7.82 22.20
N ALA A 44 -18.06 7.55 22.91
CA ALA A 44 -19.38 8.11 22.63
C ALA A 44 -19.40 9.64 22.45
N ASP A 45 -18.72 10.35 23.35
CA ASP A 45 -18.78 11.81 23.47
C ASP A 45 -17.57 12.52 22.82
N LYS A 46 -16.74 11.80 22.05
CA LYS A 46 -15.55 12.35 21.39
C LYS A 46 -15.62 12.18 19.87
N PRO A 47 -15.15 13.17 19.08
CA PRO A 47 -15.05 13.00 17.64
C PRO A 47 -14.10 11.84 17.31
N PRO A 48 -14.42 10.99 16.31
CA PRO A 48 -13.53 9.94 15.84
C PRO A 48 -12.13 10.46 15.52
N GLY A 49 -11.11 9.79 16.05
CA GLY A 49 -9.73 10.09 15.70
C GLY A 49 -9.41 9.72 14.25
N ASP A 50 -8.50 10.47 13.64
CA ASP A 50 -8.18 10.30 12.22
C ASP A 50 -7.46 8.99 11.88
N LEU A 51 -8.02 8.21 10.94
CA LEU A 51 -7.31 7.17 10.22
C LEU A 51 -6.92 7.69 8.84
N TRP A 52 -5.64 8.07 8.68
CA TRP A 52 -5.06 8.39 7.38
C TRP A 52 -4.32 7.17 6.83
N VAL A 53 -4.38 7.04 5.50
CA VAL A 53 -3.58 6.10 4.72
C VAL A 53 -2.76 6.87 3.69
N GLU A 54 -1.53 6.45 3.46
CA GLU A 54 -0.54 7.17 2.65
C GLU A 54 0.25 6.17 1.80
N ASN A 55 0.32 6.40 0.49
CA ASN A 55 1.20 5.63 -0.38
C ASN A 55 2.61 6.24 -0.32
N VAL A 56 3.52 5.60 0.40
CA VAL A 56 4.93 6.00 0.51
C VAL A 56 5.82 5.25 -0.47
N GLY A 57 5.24 4.46 -1.38
CA GLY A 57 5.93 3.80 -2.48
C GLY A 57 6.05 4.65 -3.74
N ASP A 58 6.72 4.11 -4.75
CA ASP A 58 7.00 4.75 -6.04
C ASP A 58 5.95 4.46 -7.12
N THR A 59 5.01 3.56 -6.84
CA THR A 59 3.98 3.08 -7.76
C THR A 59 2.57 3.32 -7.20
N PRO A 60 1.56 3.58 -8.06
CA PRO A 60 0.17 3.70 -7.61
C PRO A 60 -0.32 2.44 -6.89
N LEU A 61 -1.18 2.63 -5.88
CA LEU A 61 -1.84 1.55 -5.14
C LEU A 61 -3.34 1.55 -5.44
N TYR A 62 -3.87 0.43 -5.92
CA TYR A 62 -5.31 0.14 -5.94
C TYR A 62 -5.65 -0.78 -4.78
N LEU A 63 -6.33 -0.25 -3.76
CA LEU A 63 -6.64 -0.95 -2.52
C LEU A 63 -8.09 -1.45 -2.49
N THR A 64 -8.27 -2.65 -1.97
CA THR A 64 -9.55 -3.13 -1.42
C THR A 64 -9.49 -3.07 0.11
N VAL A 65 -10.50 -2.48 0.74
CA VAL A 65 -10.61 -2.32 2.20
C VAL A 65 -11.74 -3.21 2.71
N SER A 66 -11.43 -4.20 3.55
CA SER A 66 -12.43 -5.00 4.27
C SER A 66 -12.60 -4.48 5.70
N GLN A 67 -13.84 -4.50 6.19
CA GLN A 67 -14.18 -4.26 7.59
C GLN A 67 -14.83 -5.54 8.14
N GLU A 68 -14.35 -5.99 9.28
CA GLU A 68 -14.77 -7.22 9.94
C GLU A 68 -15.03 -6.92 11.43
N LEU A 69 -16.16 -7.36 11.99
CA LEU A 69 -16.41 -7.35 13.43
C LEU A 69 -15.69 -8.55 14.06
N VAL A 70 -14.81 -8.32 15.03
CA VAL A 70 -14.12 -9.37 15.78
C VAL A 70 -15.01 -9.83 16.92
N THR A 71 -15.39 -11.10 16.92
CA THR A 71 -16.15 -11.75 17.99
C THR A 71 -15.21 -12.59 18.85
N ASN A 72 -15.46 -12.59 20.17
CA ASN A 72 -14.57 -13.18 21.20
C ASN A 72 -13.10 -12.70 21.11
N PRO A 73 -12.84 -11.36 21.10
CA PRO A 73 -11.48 -10.83 20.96
C PRO A 73 -10.56 -11.33 22.08
N GLY A 74 -9.36 -11.78 21.71
CA GLY A 74 -8.37 -12.33 22.66
C GLY A 74 -8.67 -13.73 23.20
N GLN A 75 -9.81 -14.35 22.82
CA GLN A 75 -10.11 -15.75 23.13
C GLN A 75 -9.76 -16.64 21.93
N MET A 76 -9.75 -17.97 22.15
CA MET A 76 -9.49 -18.95 21.08
C MET A 76 -10.68 -19.91 20.96
N PRO A 77 -11.29 -20.07 19.76
CA PRO A 77 -10.95 -19.37 18.51
C PRO A 77 -11.45 -17.91 18.48
N GLU A 78 -10.58 -16.97 18.08
CA GLU A 78 -11.02 -15.63 17.66
C GLU A 78 -11.83 -15.78 16.36
N GLN A 79 -13.01 -15.17 16.32
CA GLN A 79 -13.91 -15.23 15.18
C GLN A 79 -14.09 -13.83 14.58
N ARG A 80 -14.48 -13.79 13.30
CA ARG A 80 -14.70 -12.53 12.57
C ARG A 80 -15.90 -12.65 11.65
N ALA A 81 -16.82 -11.71 11.77
CA ALA A 81 -17.95 -11.54 10.86
C ALA A 81 -17.65 -10.39 9.89
N PRO A 82 -17.72 -10.58 8.56
CA PRO A 82 -17.56 -9.48 7.61
C PRO A 82 -18.74 -8.50 7.74
N LEU A 83 -18.52 -7.23 7.37
CA LEU A 83 -19.47 -6.13 7.58
C LEU A 83 -20.88 -6.39 7.00
N ASP A 84 -20.97 -7.11 5.88
CA ASP A 84 -22.22 -7.48 5.21
C ASP A 84 -23.02 -8.59 5.92
N GLU A 85 -22.38 -9.37 6.78
CA GLU A 85 -23.04 -10.34 7.66
C GLU A 85 -23.48 -9.72 9.01
N VAL A 86 -23.08 -8.48 9.32
CA VAL A 86 -23.48 -7.77 10.54
C VAL A 86 -24.79 -6.99 10.29
N PRO A 87 -25.94 -7.35 10.89
CA PRO A 87 -27.23 -6.76 10.53
C PRO A 87 -27.35 -5.25 10.85
N HIS A 88 -26.73 -4.82 11.95
CA HIS A 88 -26.78 -3.45 12.45
C HIS A 88 -25.37 -2.98 12.86
N PRO A 89 -24.50 -2.65 11.89
CA PRO A 89 -23.11 -2.29 12.19
C PRO A 89 -23.06 -0.91 12.87
N GLY A 90 -22.56 -0.86 14.11
CA GLY A 90 -22.44 0.38 14.87
C GLY A 90 -21.39 1.36 14.31
N LEU A 91 -20.47 0.88 13.48
CA LEU A 91 -19.40 1.64 12.83
C LEU A 91 -19.34 1.29 11.34
N LEU A 92 -19.05 2.28 10.50
CA LEU A 92 -18.69 2.10 9.09
C LEU A 92 -17.43 2.90 8.75
N VAL A 93 -16.50 2.23 8.05
CA VAL A 93 -15.27 2.83 7.53
C VAL A 93 -15.32 2.87 6.00
N THR A 94 -15.18 4.05 5.39
CA THR A 94 -15.30 4.25 3.94
C THR A 94 -14.13 5.04 3.34
N PRO A 95 -13.81 4.81 2.05
CA PRO A 95 -14.44 3.90 1.10
C PRO A 95 -13.92 2.44 1.21
N ASN A 96 -14.65 1.49 0.62
CA ASN A 96 -14.21 0.07 0.52
C ASN A 96 -13.23 -0.21 -0.64
N ARG A 97 -13.04 0.76 -1.55
CA ARG A 97 -12.03 0.75 -2.62
C ARG A 97 -11.38 2.12 -2.68
N LEU A 98 -10.06 2.15 -2.86
CA LEU A 98 -9.28 3.38 -2.88
C LEU A 98 -8.17 3.29 -3.94
N SER A 99 -7.85 4.40 -4.58
CA SER A 99 -6.65 4.55 -5.42
C SER A 99 -5.78 5.65 -4.83
N LEU A 100 -4.48 5.38 -4.70
CA LEU A 100 -3.48 6.32 -4.18
C LEU A 100 -2.31 6.40 -5.15
N ALA A 101 -2.10 7.57 -5.76
CA ALA A 101 -0.86 7.88 -6.47
C ALA A 101 0.35 7.86 -5.51
N PRO A 102 1.60 7.74 -6.01
CA PRO A 102 2.80 7.88 -5.20
C PRO A 102 2.79 9.18 -4.39
N GLY A 103 3.10 9.10 -3.09
CA GLY A 103 3.03 10.22 -2.15
C GLY A 103 1.62 10.69 -1.77
N GLN A 104 0.55 10.09 -2.33
CA GLN A 104 -0.82 10.52 -2.02
C GLN A 104 -1.27 10.00 -0.65
N LYS A 105 -1.90 10.90 0.09
CA LYS A 105 -2.50 10.66 1.40
C LYS A 105 -4.01 10.85 1.35
N TYR A 106 -4.75 9.99 2.05
CA TYR A 106 -6.22 9.98 2.10
C TYR A 106 -6.72 9.77 3.53
N ARG A 107 -7.78 10.50 3.91
CA ARG A 107 -8.45 10.37 5.22
C ARG A 107 -9.62 9.41 5.08
N MET A 108 -9.55 8.27 5.74
CA MET A 108 -10.70 7.37 5.82
C MET A 108 -11.84 8.07 6.56
N THR A 109 -13.07 7.89 6.10
CA THR A 109 -14.25 8.37 6.80
C THR A 109 -14.71 7.32 7.78
N LEU A 110 -14.77 7.68 9.06
CA LEU A 110 -15.30 6.82 10.12
C LEU A 110 -16.65 7.39 10.56
N LYS A 111 -17.70 6.60 10.41
CA LYS A 111 -19.05 6.97 10.82
C LYS A 111 -19.55 5.97 11.87
N ALA A 112 -19.57 6.39 13.12
CA ALA A 112 -20.33 5.71 14.16
C ALA A 112 -21.82 6.07 13.99
N PHE A 113 -22.71 5.08 14.04
CA PHE A 113 -24.16 5.27 13.90
C PHE A 113 -24.89 5.27 15.25
N ALA A 114 -24.37 4.50 16.20
CA ALA A 114 -24.85 4.41 17.57
C ALA A 114 -23.70 3.97 18.48
N VAL A 115 -23.74 4.38 19.74
CA VAL A 115 -22.86 3.81 20.78
C VAL A 115 -23.35 2.38 21.05
N PRO A 116 -22.50 1.34 20.95
CA PRO A 116 -22.91 -0.03 21.21
C PRO A 116 -23.11 -0.24 22.72
N GLU A 117 -23.89 -1.25 23.12
CA GLU A 117 -24.06 -1.55 24.56
C GLU A 117 -22.74 -2.07 25.17
N GLU A 118 -22.16 -3.09 24.55
CA GLU A 118 -20.83 -3.65 24.86
C GLU A 118 -19.75 -3.08 23.91
N THR A 119 -18.48 -3.15 24.32
CA THR A 119 -17.37 -2.67 23.48
C THR A 119 -17.16 -3.58 22.26
N GLN A 120 -17.33 -3.02 21.06
CA GLN A 120 -17.12 -3.72 19.80
C GLN A 120 -15.69 -3.53 19.28
N VAL A 121 -15.09 -4.59 18.75
CA VAL A 121 -13.75 -4.54 18.14
C VAL A 121 -13.89 -4.75 16.63
N TRP A 122 -13.47 -3.77 15.85
CA TRP A 122 -13.53 -3.80 14.38
C TRP A 122 -12.14 -3.92 13.80
N ARG A 123 -11.93 -4.86 12.88
CA ARG A 123 -10.69 -5.01 12.10
C ARG A 123 -10.90 -4.44 10.71
N VAL A 124 -10.09 -3.46 10.34
CA VAL A 124 -10.05 -2.87 9.00
C VAL A 124 -8.79 -3.35 8.31
N THR A 125 -8.91 -4.03 7.17
CA THR A 125 -7.75 -4.56 6.42
C THR A 125 -7.69 -3.93 5.03
N PHE A 126 -6.61 -3.19 4.77
CA PHE A 126 -6.26 -2.62 3.48
C PHE A 126 -5.39 -3.62 2.72
N ARG A 127 -5.86 -4.12 1.57
CA ARG A 127 -5.10 -5.02 0.70
C ARG A 127 -4.86 -4.35 -0.66
N PRO A 128 -3.60 -4.14 -1.08
CA PRO A 128 -3.25 -3.87 -2.47
C PRO A 128 -3.78 -4.99 -3.37
N ASN A 129 -4.31 -4.63 -4.52
CA ASN A 129 -4.79 -5.58 -5.54
C ASN A 129 -3.60 -6.10 -6.38
N GLU A 130 -2.49 -5.37 -6.41
CA GLU A 130 -1.23 -5.74 -7.04
C GLU A 130 -0.49 -6.82 -6.24
N ARG A 131 0.35 -7.59 -6.94
CA ARG A 131 1.29 -8.53 -6.30
C ARG A 131 2.71 -8.08 -6.62
N ILE A 132 3.55 -7.99 -5.60
CA ILE A 132 4.98 -7.65 -5.77
C ILE A 132 5.65 -8.86 -6.42
N ARG A 133 6.15 -8.71 -7.65
CA ARG A 133 6.94 -9.73 -8.36
C ARG A 133 8.41 -9.55 -8.00
N ILE A 134 9.01 -10.59 -7.45
CA ILE A 134 10.44 -10.67 -7.14
C ILE A 134 11.08 -11.66 -8.10
N GLU A 135 12.12 -11.23 -8.81
CA GLU A 135 12.86 -12.06 -9.76
C GLU A 135 14.17 -12.56 -9.14
N GLY A 136 14.39 -13.88 -9.16
CA GLY A 136 15.66 -14.46 -8.71
C GLY A 136 16.80 -14.10 -9.65
N ARG A 137 17.97 -13.73 -9.08
CA ARG A 137 19.17 -13.31 -9.84
C ARG A 137 20.01 -14.48 -10.40
N ASP A 138 19.67 -15.74 -10.13
CA ASP A 138 20.47 -16.89 -10.56
C ASP A 138 20.33 -17.19 -12.06
N ALA A 139 21.21 -16.59 -12.86
CA ALA A 139 21.26 -16.76 -14.31
C ALA A 139 21.51 -18.21 -14.80
N GLY A 140 21.87 -19.14 -13.90
CA GLY A 140 22.11 -20.55 -14.21
C GLY A 140 20.88 -21.48 -14.09
N ARG A 141 19.76 -20.99 -13.54
CA ARG A 141 18.51 -21.75 -13.40
C ARG A 141 17.37 -20.91 -13.95
N GLY A 142 16.46 -21.52 -14.72
CA GLY A 142 15.40 -20.79 -15.43
C GLY A 142 14.54 -19.90 -14.51
N PRO A 143 13.91 -18.84 -15.06
CA PRO A 143 13.27 -17.79 -14.27
C PRO A 143 12.18 -18.34 -13.33
N ALA A 144 12.38 -18.13 -12.03
CA ALA A 144 11.46 -18.53 -10.98
C ALA A 144 10.92 -17.27 -10.25
N PRO A 145 9.78 -16.70 -10.68
CA PRO A 145 9.21 -15.50 -10.07
C PRO A 145 8.50 -15.84 -8.75
N LEU A 146 8.76 -15.04 -7.71
CA LEU A 146 8.02 -15.06 -6.45
C LEU A 146 7.00 -13.91 -6.44
N PHE A 147 5.79 -14.16 -5.96
CA PHE A 147 4.75 -13.14 -5.78
C PHE A 147 4.40 -12.95 -4.30
N VAL A 148 4.41 -11.71 -3.83
CA VAL A 148 4.07 -11.34 -2.45
C VAL A 148 2.85 -10.41 -2.44
N SER A 149 1.93 -10.64 -1.49
CA SER A 149 0.79 -9.77 -1.18
C SER A 149 0.84 -9.39 0.30
N VAL A 150 0.65 -8.11 0.62
CA VAL A 150 0.75 -7.58 1.99
C VAL A 150 -0.59 -6.98 2.40
N GLY A 151 -1.17 -7.44 3.50
CA GLY A 151 -2.37 -6.85 4.10
C GLY A 151 -2.00 -5.94 5.27
N TYR A 152 -2.44 -4.69 5.25
CA TYR A 152 -2.21 -3.71 6.31
C TYR A 152 -3.46 -3.63 7.19
N GLY A 153 -3.31 -3.89 8.49
CA GLY A 153 -4.43 -3.91 9.44
C GLY A 153 -4.48 -2.66 10.32
N ALA A 154 -5.69 -2.16 10.56
CA ALA A 154 -5.99 -1.28 11.68
C ALA A 154 -7.08 -1.93 12.56
N VAL A 155 -6.96 -1.81 13.88
CA VAL A 155 -7.98 -2.22 14.85
C VAL A 155 -8.69 -0.99 15.40
N ILE A 156 -10.02 -1.02 15.46
CA ILE A 156 -10.84 0.07 15.98
C ILE A 156 -11.69 -0.46 17.13
N TYR A 157 -11.41 0.03 18.34
CA TYR A 157 -12.21 -0.23 19.54
C TYR A 157 -13.35 0.79 19.59
N HIS A 158 -14.59 0.33 19.44
CA HIS A 158 -15.78 1.17 19.61
C HIS A 158 -16.34 0.92 21.00
N LEU A 159 -16.07 1.83 21.94
CA LEU A 159 -16.38 1.61 23.35
C LEU A 159 -17.88 1.57 23.58
N GLY A 160 -18.29 0.60 24.39
CA GLY A 160 -19.69 0.41 24.79
C GLY A 160 -20.15 1.39 25.87
N ARG A 161 -21.44 1.33 26.20
CA ARG A 161 -22.03 2.06 27.33
C ARG A 161 -21.71 1.41 28.67
N GLU A 162 -21.38 0.12 28.67
CA GLU A 162 -20.95 -0.61 29.87
C GLU A 162 -19.65 0.01 30.45
N LYS A 163 -19.73 0.49 31.70
CA LYS A 163 -18.56 0.92 32.46
C LYS A 163 -17.90 -0.30 33.11
N ARG A 164 -16.72 -0.66 32.60
CA ARG A 164 -15.79 -1.60 33.24
C ARG A 164 -15.13 -1.00 34.48
#